data_AF-A0A350AU10-F1
#
_entry.id   AF-A0A350AU10-F1
#
_cell.length_a   1.000
_cell.length_b   1.000
_cell.length_c   1.000
_cell.angle_alpha   90.00
_cell.angle_beta   90.00
_cell.angle_gamma   90.00
#
_symmetry.space_group_name_H-M   'P 1'
#
loop_
_entity.id
_entity.type
_entity.pdbx_description
1 polymer ?
#
loop_
_entity_poly.entity_id
_entity_poly.type
_entity_poly.pdbx_seq_one_letter_code
_entity_poly.pdbx_strand_id
1 'polypeptide(L)'
;MFPQKKKKVDYEALNSSLMRIPRMEVAAARSLIDIGIREIYDLQGRSPEVLMEDAKKKNPEIPQDRIRYFRMAVYFAETDVPDASKLHPAEWN
;
A
#
# COMPACT_ATOMS: atom_id res chain seq x y z
N MET A 1 22.57 -19.37 -16.85
CA MET A 1 21.45 -18.41 -16.67
C MET A 1 20.43 -19.09 -15.76
N PHE A 2 20.42 -18.77 -14.46
CA PHE A 2 19.49 -19.42 -13.54
C PHE A 2 18.07 -18.90 -13.79
N PRO A 3 17.05 -19.76 -13.95
CA PRO A 3 15.68 -19.30 -14.13
C PRO A 3 15.25 -18.54 -12.87
N GLN A 4 14.87 -17.27 -13.03
CA GLN A 4 14.29 -16.51 -11.94
C GLN A 4 13.03 -17.26 -11.46
N LYS A 5 13.06 -17.76 -10.22
CA LYS A 5 11.87 -18.31 -9.56
C LYS A 5 10.80 -17.23 -9.60
N LYS A 6 9.73 -17.45 -10.40
CA LYS A 6 8.53 -16.60 -10.36
C LYS A 6 8.06 -16.55 -8.90
N LYS A 7 8.13 -15.37 -8.29
CA LYS A 7 7.58 -15.13 -6.95
C LYS A 7 6.11 -15.55 -7.01
N LYS A 8 5.67 -16.40 -6.08
CA LYS A 8 4.25 -16.73 -5.96
C LYS A 8 3.48 -15.43 -5.76
N VAL A 9 2.41 -15.24 -6.54
CA VAL A 9 1.54 -14.08 -6.40
C VAL A 9 0.94 -14.12 -4.99
N ASP A 10 0.99 -12.99 -4.30
CA ASP A 10 0.39 -12.85 -2.96
C ASP A 10 -1.12 -12.67 -3.12
N TYR A 11 -1.84 -13.81 -3.13
CA TYR A 11 -3.29 -13.83 -3.34
C TYR A 11 -4.08 -13.19 -2.20
N GLU A 12 -3.52 -13.15 -0.99
CA GLU A 12 -4.15 -12.45 0.14
C GLU A 12 -4.17 -10.95 -0.14
N ALA A 13 -3.02 -10.38 -0.50
CA ALA A 13 -2.93 -8.98 -0.88
C ALA A 13 -3.74 -8.67 -2.15
N LEU A 14 -3.68 -9.53 -3.17
CA LEU A 14 -4.40 -9.32 -4.43
C LEU A 14 -5.93 -9.30 -4.27
N ASN A 15 -6.47 -10.08 -3.33
CA ASN A 15 -7.91 -10.14 -3.08
C ASN A 15 -8.36 -9.22 -1.93
N SER A 16 -7.44 -8.44 -1.35
CA SER A 16 -7.75 -7.53 -0.25
C SER A 16 -8.61 -6.35 -0.71
N SER A 17 -9.34 -5.76 0.23
CA SER A 17 -10.11 -4.52 -0.01
C SER A 17 -9.22 -3.37 -0.49
N LEU A 18 -7.94 -3.35 -0.06
CA LEU A 18 -6.93 -2.34 -0.42
C LEU A 18 -6.69 -2.28 -1.93
N MET A 19 -6.92 -3.37 -2.67
CA MET A 19 -6.80 -3.39 -4.13
C MET A 19 -7.91 -2.63 -4.86
N ARG A 20 -8.94 -2.16 -4.15
CA ARG A 20 -9.94 -1.22 -4.71
C ARG A 20 -9.38 0.20 -4.84
N ILE A 21 -8.30 0.52 -4.12
CA ILE A 21 -7.61 1.80 -4.24
C ILE A 21 -6.96 1.84 -5.63
N PRO A 22 -7.23 2.84 -6.47
CA PRO A 22 -6.69 2.88 -7.82
C PRO A 22 -5.16 2.87 -7.81
N ARG A 23 -4.57 2.15 -8.78
CA ARG A 23 -3.11 2.02 -8.95
C ARG A 23 -2.36 1.40 -7.76
N MET A 24 -3.05 0.78 -6.80
CA MET A 24 -2.42 0.09 -5.70
C MET A 24 -1.58 -1.11 -6.19
N GLU A 25 -0.36 -1.24 -5.66
CA GLU A 25 0.47 -2.40 -5.90
C GLU A 25 0.25 -3.50 -4.85
N VAL A 26 0.26 -4.76 -5.31
CA VAL A 26 0.12 -5.95 -4.44
C VAL A 26 1.17 -5.96 -3.34
N ALA A 27 2.41 -5.54 -3.63
CA ALA A 27 3.48 -5.47 -2.64
C ALA A 27 3.24 -4.39 -1.56
N ALA A 28 2.60 -3.27 -1.92
CA ALA A 28 2.24 -2.23 -0.97
C ALA A 28 1.03 -2.65 -0.12
N ALA A 29 -0.01 -3.23 -0.75
CA ALA A 29 -1.13 -3.83 -0.04
C ALA A 29 -0.67 -4.91 0.94
N ARG A 30 0.28 -5.76 0.54
CA ARG A 30 0.87 -6.76 1.44
C ARG A 30 1.53 -6.13 2.66
N SER A 31 2.31 -5.06 2.46
CA SER A 31 2.95 -4.34 3.56
C SER A 31 1.94 -3.75 4.55
N LEU A 32 0.79 -3.28 4.08
CA LEU A 32 -0.31 -2.80 4.93
C LEU A 32 -0.97 -3.96 5.70
N ILE A 33 -1.20 -5.11 5.05
CA ILE A 33 -1.75 -6.31 5.70
C ILE A 33 -0.84 -6.84 6.79
N ASP A 34 0.48 -6.86 6.56
CA ASP A 34 1.47 -7.35 7.52
C ASP A 34 1.52 -6.52 8.82
N ILE A 35 1.07 -5.26 8.77
CA ILE A 35 0.92 -4.38 9.95
C ILE A 35 -0.51 -4.32 10.50
N GLY A 36 -1.42 -5.14 9.96
CA GLY A 36 -2.78 -5.32 10.47
C GLY A 36 -3.86 -4.48 9.81
N ILE A 37 -3.55 -3.74 8.74
CA ILE A 37 -4.55 -2.99 7.96
C ILE A 37 -5.20 -3.97 6.97
N ARG A 38 -6.50 -4.22 7.14
CA ARG A 38 -7.25 -5.17 6.29
C ARG A 38 -8.30 -4.49 5.45
N GLU A 39 -8.81 -3.37 5.93
CA GLU A 39 -9.86 -2.60 5.29
C GLU A 39 -9.40 -1.17 4.97
N ILE A 40 -10.02 -0.56 3.97
CA ILE A 40 -9.69 0.82 3.57
C ILE A 40 -9.97 1.79 4.73
N TYR A 41 -11.03 1.57 5.51
CA TYR A 41 -11.36 2.43 6.64
C TYR A 41 -10.32 2.35 7.78
N ASP A 42 -9.53 1.28 7.88
CA ASP A 42 -8.46 1.17 8.90
C ASP A 42 -7.35 2.22 8.69
N LEU A 43 -7.28 2.81 7.49
CA LEU A 43 -6.33 3.84 7.11
C LEU A 43 -6.77 5.24 7.54
N GLN A 44 -8.05 5.46 7.84
CA GLN A 44 -8.57 6.77 8.22
C GLN A 44 -7.93 7.27 9.52
N GLY A 45 -7.39 8.49 9.52
CA GLY A 45 -6.71 9.06 10.68
C GLY A 45 -5.33 8.45 10.98
N ARG A 46 -4.79 7.60 10.09
CA ARG A 46 -3.43 7.05 10.21
C ARG A 46 -2.44 7.95 9.47
N SER A 47 -1.26 8.15 10.04
CA SER A 47 -0.16 8.78 9.32
C SER A 47 0.50 7.78 8.36
N PRO A 48 0.64 8.11 7.06
CA PRO A 48 1.35 7.29 6.09
C PRO A 48 2.80 6.96 6.51
N GLU A 49 3.48 7.93 7.13
CA GLU A 49 4.85 7.80 7.60
C GLU A 49 4.94 6.74 8.70
N VAL A 50 4.02 6.77 9.67
CA VAL A 50 3.96 5.77 10.74
C VAL A 50 3.66 4.37 10.17
N LEU A 51 2.72 4.26 9.22
CA LEU A 51 2.44 2.98 8.55
C LEU A 51 3.69 2.44 7.85
N MET A 52 4.48 3.31 7.20
CA MET A 52 5.71 2.93 6.54
C MET A 52 6.79 2.49 7.52
N GLU A 53 6.93 3.16 8.66
CA GLU A 53 7.84 2.75 9.73
C GLU A 53 7.47 1.37 10.27
N ASP A 54 6.19 1.14 10.55
CA ASP A 54 5.72 -0.16 11.05
C ASP A 54 5.92 -1.27 10.00
N ALA A 55 5.69 -0.96 8.73
CA ALA A 55 5.96 -1.89 7.63
C ALA A 55 7.46 -2.22 7.54
N LYS A 56 8.34 -1.22 7.68
CA LYS A 56 9.80 -1.42 7.71
C LYS A 56 10.26 -2.24 8.92
N LYS A 57 9.61 -2.11 10.07
CA LYS A 57 9.89 -2.96 11.25
C LYS A 57 9.61 -4.44 10.96
N LYS A 58 8.59 -4.74 10.13
CA LYS A 58 8.26 -6.11 9.70
C LYS A 58 9.14 -6.58 8.55
N ASN A 59 9.47 -5.69 7.61
CA ASN A 59 10.31 -5.98 6.46
C ASN A 59 11.25 -4.79 6.15
N PRO A 60 12.52 -4.87 6.60
CA PRO A 60 13.51 -3.81 6.37
C PRO A 60 13.88 -3.58 4.90
N GLU A 61 13.60 -4.54 4.01
CA GLU A 61 13.90 -4.44 2.58
C GLU A 61 12.86 -3.63 1.79
N ILE A 62 11.86 -3.07 2.46
CA ILE A 62 10.87 -2.21 1.82
C ILE A 62 11.57 -0.95 1.26
N PRO A 63 11.50 -0.69 -0.06
CA PRO A 63 12.05 0.51 -0.69
C PRO A 63 11.34 1.75 -0.16
N GLN A 64 12.09 2.84 0.02
CA GLN A 64 11.56 4.11 0.55
C GLN A 64 10.39 4.65 -0.31
N ASP A 65 10.49 4.51 -1.62
CA ASP A 65 9.46 4.84 -2.62
C ASP A 65 8.10 4.18 -2.37
N ARG A 66 8.00 3.18 -1.49
CA ARG A 66 6.72 2.57 -1.13
C ARG A 66 5.79 3.51 -0.37
N ILE A 67 6.33 4.54 0.29
CA ILE A 67 5.55 5.54 1.03
C ILE A 67 4.50 6.21 0.15
N ARG A 68 4.76 6.34 -1.15
CA ARG A 68 3.85 6.96 -2.12
C ARG A 68 2.48 6.26 -2.17
N TYR A 69 2.50 4.93 -2.12
CA TYR A 69 1.28 4.12 -2.07
C TYR A 69 0.53 4.30 -0.75
N PHE A 70 1.27 4.49 0.36
CA PHE A 70 0.68 4.60 1.69
C PHE A 70 -0.03 5.95 1.82
N ARG A 71 0.59 7.02 1.31
CA ARG A 71 -0.01 8.36 1.25
C ARG A 71 -1.26 8.38 0.39
N MET A 72 -1.18 7.79 -0.80
CA MET A 72 -2.35 7.65 -1.67
C MET A 72 -3.47 6.83 -1.01
N ALA A 73 -3.13 5.76 -0.28
CA ALA A 73 -4.10 4.91 0.41
C ALA A 73 -4.84 5.67 1.51
N VAL A 74 -4.12 6.41 2.35
CA VAL A 74 -4.70 7.25 3.41
C VAL A 74 -5.55 8.35 2.79
N TYR A 75 -5.06 9.06 1.76
CA TYR A 75 -5.84 10.07 1.05
C TYR A 75 -7.15 9.51 0.49
N PHE A 76 -7.10 8.33 -0.15
CA PHE A 76 -8.29 7.66 -0.68
C PHE A 76 -9.27 7.29 0.45
N ALA A 77 -8.77 6.82 1.59
CA ALA A 77 -9.60 6.44 2.72
C ALA A 77 -10.27 7.65 3.39
N GLU A 78 -9.59 8.79 3.45
CA GLU A 78 -10.07 10.01 4.10
C GLU A 78 -10.93 10.90 3.20
N THR A 79 -11.00 10.61 1.90
CA THR A 79 -11.70 11.45 0.92
C THR A 79 -12.88 10.70 0.32
N ASP A 80 -14.11 11.12 0.63
CA ASP A 80 -15.33 10.49 0.08
C ASP A 80 -15.41 10.56 -1.46
N VAL A 81 -14.99 11.68 -2.03
CA VAL A 81 -14.95 11.90 -3.48
C VAL A 81 -13.51 12.30 -3.87
N PRO A 82 -12.62 11.32 -4.06
CA PRO A 82 -11.21 11.59 -4.33
C PRO A 82 -11.00 12.15 -5.73
N ASP A 83 -10.20 13.21 -5.83
CA ASP A 83 -9.69 13.73 -7.10
C ASP A 83 -8.88 12.64 -7.83
N ALA A 84 -9.30 12.29 -9.05
CA ALA A 84 -8.67 11.27 -9.86
C ALA A 84 -7.19 11.55 -10.18
N SER A 85 -6.78 12.83 -10.25
CA SER A 85 -5.38 13.19 -10.45
C SER A 85 -4.50 12.73 -9.29
N LYS A 86 -5.00 12.82 -8.06
CA LYS A 86 -4.32 12.41 -6.83
C LYS A 86 -4.37 10.90 -6.57
N LEU A 87 -5.05 10.12 -7.41
CA LEU A 87 -5.08 8.64 -7.33
C LEU A 87 -3.99 8.00 -8.20
N HIS A 88 -2.84 8.67 -8.23
CA HIS A 88 -1.63 8.18 -8.87
C HIS A 88 -0.46 8.29 -7.88
N PRO A 89 0.31 7.20 -7.64
CA PRO A 89 1.41 7.23 -6.68
C PRO A 89 2.46 8.31 -6.98
N ALA A 90 2.64 8.71 -8.25
CA ALA A 90 3.60 9.76 -8.62
C ALA A 90 3.27 11.15 -8.04
N GLU A 91 2.02 11.41 -7.64
CA GLU A 91 1.63 12.69 -7.00
C GLU A 91 2.08 12.77 -5.54
N TRP A 92 2.56 11.67 -4.97
CA TRP A 92 2.87 11.54 -3.55
C TRP A 92 4.36 11.25 -3.38
N ASN A 93 5.25 12.25 -3.44
CA ASN A 93 6.71 12.05 -3.42
C ASN A 93 7.31 11.66 -2.06
#